data_AF-A0AAD8YH40-F1
#
_entry.id   AF-A0AAD8YH40-F1
#
_cell.length_a   1.000
_cell.length_b   1.000
_cell.length_c   1.000
_cell.angle_alpha   90.00
_cell.angle_beta   90.00
_cell.angle_gamma   90.00
#
_symmetry.space_group_name_H-M   'P 1'
#
loop_
_entity.id
_entity.type
_entity.pdbx_description
1 polymer ?
#
loop_
_entity_poly.entity_id
_entity_poly.type
_entity_poly.pdbx_seq_one_letter_code
_entity_poly.pdbx_strand_id
1 'polypeptide(L)'
;MINNNRDDRRSQFKKGIDADESRRRRTETTISLRKSKKDEGIAKRRARVMAPATMMANDISSSSAPVVYGHSKRDKVFTTQDIPSLMEQLHEIQQSGVMDGDKLKSIAQAFRKIMSVENNPPVHEVLNSGALPYLINMLSLTDKPLVQFEAAWALTNIASTDQTAAIVDAGAIPALVQLLTSASADVREQSAWCLGNIAGDSTALRDVVLAANAMQPLILNIIKPESTSLFSNCVWALSNFCRGKPQPAISQVESAIPAIVDILRGDNEDAKVDALWALSYISDGGEEHIDAVLQCNVAPLLVEILGEESRMLTPALRTVGNIVTGNDKQTQAMLDADLLHKMQFLLNHERRLIKKEACWVLSNVAAGTEKQIGSVLGRYGCMAHVAEMAEHATWEVRKEAIGLSQMLRPVGTSFMFNL
;
A
#
# COMPACT_ATOMS: atom_id res chain seq x y z
N MET A 1 30.38 59.48 18.87
CA MET A 1 29.35 58.52 18.40
C MET A 1 29.98 57.25 17.83
N ILE A 2 30.78 56.52 18.61
CA ILE A 2 31.30 55.19 18.22
C ILE A 2 31.40 54.37 19.52
N ASN A 3 30.31 53.79 20.01
CA ASN A 3 30.40 52.65 20.94
C ASN A 3 29.11 51.84 21.19
N ASN A 4 27.92 52.25 20.72
CA ASN A 4 26.69 51.51 21.05
C ASN A 4 26.41 50.27 20.17
N ASN A 5 27.25 49.94 19.19
CA ASN A 5 26.96 48.88 18.20
C ASN A 5 27.64 47.53 18.48
N ARG A 6 28.30 47.36 19.63
CA ARG A 6 28.95 46.10 20.05
C ARG A 6 28.12 45.33 21.08
N ASP A 7 27.35 46.02 21.92
CA ASP A 7 26.55 45.38 22.96
C ASP A 7 25.22 44.80 22.43
N ASP A 8 24.60 45.42 21.42
CA ASP A 8 23.40 44.88 20.75
C ASP A 8 23.68 43.59 19.97
N ARG A 9 24.88 43.45 19.39
CA ARG A 9 25.31 42.19 18.75
C ARG A 9 25.68 41.09 19.74
N ARG A 10 26.06 41.45 20.98
CA ARG A 10 26.29 40.50 22.06
C ARG A 10 25.00 40.04 22.75
N SER A 11 23.95 40.87 22.75
CA SER A 11 22.66 40.50 23.33
C SER A 11 21.83 39.56 22.44
N GLN A 12 21.98 39.64 21.11
CA GLN A 12 21.37 38.68 20.18
C GLN A 12 22.03 37.29 20.20
N PHE A 13 23.30 37.19 20.57
CA PHE A 13 24.01 35.90 20.69
C PHE A 13 23.72 35.15 22.00
N LYS A 14 23.00 35.78 22.94
CA LYS A 14 22.71 35.25 24.29
C LYS A 14 21.24 34.98 24.57
N LYS A 15 20.37 35.01 23.56
CA LYS A 15 19.03 34.42 23.70
C LYS A 15 19.12 32.94 23.36
N GLY A 16 19.05 32.10 24.40
CA GLY A 16 18.83 30.67 24.23
C GLY A 16 17.64 30.42 23.31
N ILE A 17 17.71 29.31 22.58
CA ILE A 17 16.75 28.89 21.56
C ILE A 17 15.32 29.09 22.11
N ASP A 18 14.61 30.05 21.50
CA ASP A 18 13.23 30.33 21.84
C ASP A 18 12.38 29.12 21.41
N ALA A 19 11.71 28.49 22.37
CA ALA A 19 10.90 27.31 22.14
C ALA A 19 9.80 27.57 21.08
N ASP A 20 9.41 28.83 20.90
CA ASP A 20 8.44 29.24 19.89
C ASP A 20 9.04 29.40 18.48
N GLU A 21 10.34 29.71 18.37
CA GLU A 21 11.07 29.69 17.08
C GLU A 21 11.33 28.25 16.62
N SER A 22 11.69 27.35 17.54
CA SER A 22 11.77 25.91 17.25
C SER A 22 10.40 25.34 16.85
N ARG A 23 9.30 25.74 17.51
CA ARG A 23 7.94 25.34 17.11
C ARG A 23 7.53 25.88 15.74
N ARG A 24 7.87 27.14 15.42
CA ARG A 24 7.64 27.69 14.07
C ARG A 24 8.47 26.98 13.01
N ARG A 25 9.74 26.66 13.27
CA ARG A 25 10.56 25.85 12.36
C ARG A 25 9.98 24.45 12.17
N ARG A 26 9.41 23.82 13.22
CA ARG A 26 8.66 22.55 13.08
C ARG A 26 7.48 22.75 12.15
N THR A 27 6.64 23.76 12.37
CA THR A 27 5.45 23.97 11.53
C THR A 27 5.83 24.31 10.09
N GLU A 28 6.81 25.18 9.86
CA GLU A 28 7.27 25.57 8.52
C GLU A 28 8.03 24.46 7.79
N THR A 29 8.86 23.68 8.49
CA THR A 29 9.57 22.53 7.91
C THR A 29 8.58 21.42 7.56
N THR A 30 7.69 21.04 8.48
CA THR A 30 6.60 20.06 8.24
C THR A 30 5.66 20.54 7.12
N ILE A 31 5.31 21.84 7.04
CA ILE A 31 4.51 22.40 5.95
C ILE A 31 5.26 22.43 4.62
N SER A 32 6.57 22.73 4.61
CA SER A 32 7.39 22.73 3.38
C SER A 32 7.60 21.32 2.83
N LEU A 33 7.76 20.33 3.70
CA LEU A 33 7.86 18.91 3.36
C LEU A 33 6.53 18.38 2.82
N ARG A 34 5.40 18.81 3.39
CA ARG A 34 4.05 18.56 2.83
C ARG A 34 3.86 19.19 1.45
N LYS A 35 4.55 20.29 1.14
CA LYS A 35 4.48 20.99 -0.17
C LYS A 35 5.33 20.35 -1.26
N SER A 36 6.27 19.45 -0.94
CA SER A 36 7.06 18.71 -1.93
C SER A 36 6.42 17.35 -2.26
N LYS A 37 5.17 17.35 -2.74
CA LYS A 37 4.54 16.14 -3.31
C LYS A 37 5.26 15.72 -4.59
N LYS A 38 6.00 14.60 -4.54
CA LYS A 38 6.49 13.88 -5.73
C LYS A 38 5.99 12.43 -5.69
N ASP A 39 4.67 12.27 -5.54
CA ASP A 39 4.03 10.96 -5.33
C ASP A 39 3.54 10.26 -6.62
N GLU A 40 3.65 10.88 -7.79
CA GLU A 40 3.11 10.26 -9.00
C GLU A 40 3.99 9.15 -9.59
N GLY A 41 5.32 9.24 -9.45
CA GLY A 41 6.24 8.33 -10.15
C GLY A 41 6.25 6.90 -9.62
N ILE A 42 6.26 6.74 -8.29
CA ILE A 42 6.33 5.43 -7.63
C ILE A 42 4.94 4.77 -7.63
N ALA A 43 3.88 5.55 -7.40
CA ALA A 43 2.50 5.08 -7.46
C ALA A 43 2.11 4.58 -8.86
N LYS A 44 2.46 5.32 -9.94
CA LYS A 44 2.21 4.89 -11.33
C LYS A 44 3.03 3.65 -11.72
N ARG A 45 4.27 3.51 -11.21
CA ARG A 45 5.12 2.35 -11.49
C ARG A 45 4.65 1.08 -10.78
N ARG A 46 4.11 1.18 -9.56
CA ARG A 46 3.51 0.02 -8.85
C ARG A 46 2.17 -0.42 -9.41
N ALA A 47 1.29 0.52 -9.79
CA ALA A 47 0.02 0.19 -10.44
C ALA A 47 0.20 -0.65 -11.72
N ARG A 48 1.33 -0.48 -12.43
CA ARG A 48 1.69 -1.25 -13.63
C ARG A 48 2.41 -2.58 -13.37
N VAL A 49 3.03 -2.77 -12.20
CA VAL A 49 3.96 -3.89 -11.93
C VAL A 49 3.37 -4.89 -10.92
N MET A 50 2.35 -4.50 -10.15
CA MET A 50 1.84 -5.28 -9.01
C MET A 50 0.40 -5.74 -9.14
N ALA A 51 -0.19 -5.74 -10.33
CA ALA A 51 -1.24 -6.72 -10.55
C ALA A 51 -0.59 -8.10 -10.29
N PRO A 52 -1.19 -9.02 -9.50
CA PRO A 52 -0.72 -10.41 -9.51
C PRO A 52 -0.54 -10.78 -10.98
N ALA A 53 0.67 -11.24 -11.35
CA ALA A 53 1.06 -11.51 -12.73
C ALA A 53 -0.14 -12.14 -13.39
N THR A 54 -0.74 -11.45 -14.36
CA THR A 54 -2.07 -11.76 -14.86
C THR A 54 -2.11 -13.26 -15.09
N MET A 55 -2.75 -14.02 -14.19
CA MET A 55 -3.04 -15.42 -14.43
C MET A 55 -4.21 -15.45 -15.41
N MET A 56 -3.99 -14.80 -16.55
CA MET A 56 -4.75 -14.99 -17.75
C MET A 56 -4.16 -16.25 -18.40
N ALA A 57 -4.99 -17.28 -18.39
CA ALA A 57 -4.82 -18.52 -19.13
C ALA A 57 -3.49 -19.25 -18.91
N ASN A 58 -3.41 -20.00 -17.80
CA ASN A 58 -2.94 -21.37 -17.93
C ASN A 58 -3.79 -22.25 -17.04
N ASP A 59 -4.32 -23.31 -17.66
CA ASP A 59 -5.11 -24.35 -17.03
C ASP A 59 -4.50 -24.78 -15.69
N ILE A 60 -5.36 -24.89 -14.68
CA ILE A 60 -5.05 -25.58 -13.43
C ILE A 60 -4.84 -27.06 -13.78
N SER A 61 -3.59 -27.43 -14.06
CA SER A 61 -3.13 -28.81 -13.96
C SER A 61 -1.87 -28.85 -13.09
N SER A 62 -2.04 -28.93 -11.78
CA SER A 62 -0.99 -29.38 -10.87
C SER A 62 -1.56 -29.96 -9.57
N SER A 63 -2.17 -31.14 -9.68
CA SER A 63 -2.08 -32.14 -8.62
C SER A 63 -1.13 -33.25 -9.08
N SER A 64 -0.01 -33.38 -8.39
CA SER A 64 0.98 -34.44 -8.55
C SER A 64 0.43 -35.81 -8.20
N ALA A 65 -0.15 -36.50 -9.19
CA ALA A 65 -0.19 -37.97 -9.30
C ALA A 65 -0.70 -38.36 -10.71
N PRO A 66 -0.08 -39.32 -11.41
CA PRO A 66 -0.53 -39.70 -12.75
C PRO A 66 -1.78 -40.57 -12.63
N VAL A 67 -2.95 -39.99 -12.82
CA VAL A 67 -4.18 -40.75 -13.10
C VAL A 67 -4.50 -40.57 -14.57
N VAL A 68 -4.24 -41.61 -15.35
CA VAL A 68 -4.63 -41.73 -16.74
C VAL A 68 -6.16 -41.71 -16.82
N TYR A 69 -6.74 -40.65 -17.39
CA TYR A 69 -8.09 -40.68 -17.97
C TYR A 69 -8.11 -39.91 -19.29
N GLY A 70 -8.80 -40.49 -20.26
CA GLY A 70 -8.69 -40.18 -21.68
C GLY A 70 -9.51 -38.97 -22.17
N HIS A 71 -9.17 -38.58 -23.40
CA HIS A 71 -9.93 -37.76 -24.36
C HIS A 71 -10.61 -36.48 -23.84
N SER A 72 -9.87 -35.37 -23.84
CA SER A 72 -10.46 -34.02 -23.69
C SER A 72 -11.10 -33.54 -24.99
N LYS A 73 -12.41 -33.22 -24.91
CA LYS A 73 -13.15 -32.45 -25.92
C LYS A 73 -12.58 -31.03 -25.95
N ARG A 74 -12.38 -30.46 -27.14
CA ARG A 74 -12.02 -29.03 -27.28
C ARG A 74 -13.05 -28.17 -26.56
N ASP A 75 -12.60 -27.37 -25.59
CA ASP A 75 -13.46 -26.42 -24.88
C ASP A 75 -14.11 -25.45 -25.88
N LYS A 76 -15.41 -25.19 -25.68
CA LYS A 76 -16.14 -24.20 -26.48
C LYS A 76 -15.49 -22.82 -26.28
N VAL A 77 -15.14 -22.16 -27.38
CA VAL A 77 -14.72 -20.75 -27.39
C VAL A 77 -15.97 -19.88 -27.35
N PHE A 78 -16.07 -19.00 -26.36
CA PHE A 78 -17.17 -18.03 -26.25
C PHE A 78 -16.73 -16.68 -26.80
N THR A 79 -17.64 -16.00 -27.49
CA THR A 79 -17.40 -14.68 -28.10
C THR A 79 -18.56 -13.73 -27.82
N THR A 80 -18.42 -12.47 -28.21
CA THR A 80 -19.51 -11.48 -28.07
C THR A 80 -20.78 -11.87 -28.83
N GLN A 81 -20.69 -12.76 -29.83
CA GLN A 81 -21.84 -13.27 -30.57
C GLN A 81 -22.72 -14.21 -29.73
N ASP A 82 -22.18 -14.80 -28.66
CA ASP A 82 -22.94 -15.68 -27.76
C ASP A 82 -23.79 -14.88 -26.76
N ILE A 83 -23.50 -13.59 -26.53
CA ILE A 83 -24.15 -12.75 -25.51
C ILE A 83 -25.69 -12.76 -25.62
N PRO A 84 -26.32 -12.56 -26.79
CA PRO A 84 -27.78 -12.57 -26.89
C PRO A 84 -28.40 -13.89 -26.42
N SER A 85 -27.81 -15.03 -26.78
CA SER A 85 -28.30 -16.36 -26.37
C SER A 85 -28.08 -16.61 -24.87
N LEU A 86 -26.99 -16.11 -24.29
CA LEU A 86 -26.75 -16.18 -22.85
C LEU A 86 -27.78 -15.35 -22.07
N MET A 87 -28.10 -14.15 -22.57
CA MET A 87 -29.11 -13.29 -21.96
C MET A 87 -30.52 -13.89 -22.06
N GLU A 88 -30.88 -14.51 -23.19
CA GLU A 88 -32.15 -15.23 -23.33
C GLU A 88 -32.27 -16.35 -22.29
N GLN A 89 -31.23 -17.16 -22.12
CA GLN A 89 -31.21 -18.22 -21.09
C GLN A 89 -31.34 -17.65 -19.67
N LEU A 90 -30.73 -16.50 -19.36
CA LEU A 90 -30.90 -15.83 -18.06
C LEU A 90 -32.35 -15.40 -17.83
N HIS A 91 -32.98 -14.80 -18.84
CA HIS A 91 -34.39 -14.40 -18.76
C HIS A 91 -35.32 -15.61 -18.56
N GLU A 92 -35.09 -16.71 -19.27
CA GLU A 92 -35.85 -17.95 -19.09
C GLU A 92 -35.72 -18.51 -17.67
N ILE A 93 -34.51 -18.56 -17.12
CA ILE A 93 -34.27 -19.02 -15.74
C ILE A 93 -35.04 -18.13 -14.77
N GLN A 94 -34.95 -16.80 -14.93
CA GLN A 94 -35.66 -15.85 -14.07
C GLN A 94 -37.19 -16.01 -14.17
N GLN A 95 -37.74 -16.19 -15.36
CA GLN A 95 -39.18 -16.37 -15.58
C GLN A 95 -39.69 -17.71 -15.04
N SER A 96 -38.89 -18.78 -15.16
CA SER A 96 -39.26 -20.11 -14.67
C SER A 96 -39.30 -20.20 -13.14
N GLY A 97 -38.55 -19.34 -12.43
CA GLY A 97 -38.33 -19.41 -10.99
C GLY A 97 -37.48 -20.60 -10.53
N VAL A 98 -37.03 -21.46 -11.45
CA VAL A 98 -36.21 -22.63 -11.15
C VAL A 98 -34.74 -22.28 -11.31
N MET A 99 -34.01 -22.15 -10.20
CA MET A 99 -32.58 -21.86 -10.19
C MET A 99 -31.75 -23.13 -10.49
N ASP A 100 -31.51 -23.38 -11.78
CA ASP A 100 -30.58 -24.41 -12.25
C ASP A 100 -29.12 -23.95 -12.07
N GLY A 101 -28.46 -24.48 -11.03
CA GLY A 101 -27.10 -24.10 -10.68
C GLY A 101 -26.05 -24.42 -11.75
N ASP A 102 -26.21 -25.52 -12.49
CA ASP A 102 -25.25 -25.88 -13.53
C ASP A 102 -25.38 -24.98 -14.76
N LYS A 103 -26.61 -24.61 -15.13
CA LYS A 103 -26.83 -23.61 -16.17
C LYS A 103 -26.29 -22.24 -15.77
N LEU A 104 -26.60 -21.77 -14.55
CA LEU A 104 -26.09 -20.49 -14.05
C LEU A 104 -24.56 -20.45 -14.04
N LYS A 105 -23.91 -21.53 -13.57
CA LYS A 105 -22.45 -21.68 -13.62
C LYS A 105 -21.91 -21.57 -15.04
N SER A 106 -22.52 -22.30 -15.99
CA SER A 106 -22.12 -22.29 -17.40
C SER A 106 -22.25 -20.89 -18.03
N ILE A 107 -23.33 -20.17 -17.71
CA ILE A 107 -23.56 -18.81 -18.19
C ILE A 107 -22.54 -17.84 -17.59
N ALA A 108 -22.31 -17.87 -16.28
CA ALA A 108 -21.31 -17.03 -15.61
C ALA A 108 -19.90 -17.29 -16.18
N GLN A 109 -19.56 -18.56 -16.39
CA GLN A 109 -18.30 -18.97 -17.01
C GLN A 109 -18.17 -18.46 -18.45
N ALA A 110 -19.27 -18.45 -19.22
CA ALA A 110 -19.27 -17.89 -20.57
C ALA A 110 -18.96 -16.39 -20.56
N PHE A 111 -19.60 -15.62 -19.67
CA PHE A 111 -19.29 -14.19 -19.49
C PHE A 111 -17.84 -13.97 -19.04
N ARG A 112 -17.34 -14.78 -18.10
CA ARG A 112 -15.92 -14.75 -17.71
C ARG A 112 -15.01 -14.96 -18.93
N LYS A 113 -15.24 -16.03 -19.70
CA LYS A 113 -14.42 -16.39 -20.88
C LYS A 113 -14.47 -15.31 -21.96
N ILE A 114 -15.63 -14.70 -22.20
CA ILE A 114 -15.77 -13.55 -23.13
C ILE A 114 -14.92 -12.37 -22.67
N MET A 115 -14.80 -12.14 -21.35
CA MET A 115 -14.01 -11.07 -20.76
C MET A 115 -12.51 -11.38 -20.65
N SER A 116 -12.08 -12.64 -20.86
CA SER A 116 -10.68 -13.06 -20.75
C SER A 116 -9.86 -12.84 -22.02
N VAL A 117 -10.32 -11.98 -22.93
CA VAL A 117 -9.60 -11.65 -24.18
C VAL A 117 -8.42 -10.73 -23.88
N GLU A 118 -7.23 -11.11 -24.35
CA GLU A 118 -6.03 -10.28 -24.25
C GLU A 118 -6.16 -9.03 -25.13
N ASN A 119 -5.95 -7.86 -24.53
CA ASN A 119 -6.04 -6.54 -25.15
C ASN A 119 -7.46 -6.18 -25.63
N ASN A 120 -8.03 -5.13 -25.02
CA ASN A 120 -9.37 -4.62 -25.33
C ASN A 120 -10.49 -5.65 -25.10
N PRO A 121 -10.69 -6.11 -23.85
CA PRO A 121 -11.81 -7.00 -23.53
C PRO A 121 -13.16 -6.32 -23.85
N PRO A 122 -14.18 -7.08 -24.29
CA PRO A 122 -15.47 -6.55 -24.75
C PRO A 122 -16.38 -6.14 -23.58
N VAL A 123 -15.86 -5.24 -22.72
CA VAL A 123 -16.53 -4.84 -21.48
C VAL A 123 -17.82 -4.08 -21.76
N HIS A 124 -17.84 -3.23 -22.79
CA HIS A 124 -19.03 -2.46 -23.15
C HIS A 124 -20.15 -3.35 -23.66
N GLU A 125 -19.84 -4.38 -24.45
CA GLU A 125 -20.81 -5.36 -24.94
C GLU A 125 -21.45 -6.13 -23.78
N VAL A 126 -20.65 -6.56 -22.81
CA VAL A 126 -21.16 -7.25 -21.61
C VAL A 126 -22.02 -6.30 -20.77
N LEU A 127 -21.59 -5.07 -20.52
CA LEU A 127 -22.36 -4.10 -19.73
C LEU A 127 -23.67 -3.70 -20.43
N ASN A 128 -23.62 -3.38 -21.72
CA ASN A 128 -24.78 -2.96 -22.52
C ASN A 128 -25.81 -4.09 -22.69
N SER A 129 -25.40 -5.35 -22.55
CA SER A 129 -26.32 -6.50 -22.59
C SER A 129 -27.23 -6.60 -21.36
N GLY A 130 -26.92 -5.89 -20.28
CA GLY A 130 -27.64 -6.01 -19.01
C GLY A 130 -27.26 -7.24 -18.19
N ALA A 131 -26.12 -7.89 -18.47
CA ALA A 131 -25.65 -9.06 -17.73
C ALA A 131 -25.25 -8.76 -16.27
N LEU A 132 -24.82 -7.53 -15.98
CA LEU A 132 -24.22 -7.15 -14.70
C LEU A 132 -25.12 -7.43 -13.48
N PRO A 133 -26.41 -7.02 -13.46
CA PRO A 133 -27.32 -7.37 -12.36
C PRO A 133 -27.47 -8.89 -12.12
N TYR A 134 -27.45 -9.70 -13.19
CA TYR A 134 -27.53 -11.16 -13.06
C TYR A 134 -26.28 -11.73 -12.39
N LEU A 135 -25.09 -11.28 -12.82
CA LEU A 135 -23.82 -11.70 -12.21
C LEU A 135 -23.74 -11.31 -10.73
N ILE A 136 -24.25 -10.14 -10.35
CA ILE A 136 -24.31 -9.70 -8.95
C ILE A 136 -25.29 -10.57 -8.14
N ASN A 137 -26.47 -10.86 -8.68
CA ASN A 137 -27.44 -11.74 -8.02
C ASN A 137 -26.87 -13.15 -7.79
N MET A 138 -26.06 -13.65 -8.72
CA MET A 138 -25.38 -14.94 -8.59
C MET A 138 -24.41 -15.01 -7.39
N LEU A 139 -23.83 -13.88 -6.95
CA LEU A 139 -22.98 -13.84 -5.77
C LEU A 139 -23.74 -14.21 -4.48
N SER A 140 -25.05 -13.98 -4.45
CA SER A 140 -25.88 -14.23 -3.27
C SER A 140 -26.32 -15.69 -3.13
N LEU A 141 -25.95 -16.57 -4.08
CA LEU A 141 -26.31 -17.99 -4.08
C LEU A 141 -25.37 -18.80 -3.17
N THR A 142 -25.52 -18.65 -1.85
CA THR A 142 -24.62 -19.22 -0.84
C THR A 142 -24.51 -20.76 -0.87
N ASP A 143 -25.51 -21.44 -1.44
CA ASP A 143 -25.53 -22.89 -1.62
C ASP A 143 -24.82 -23.36 -2.91
N LYS A 144 -24.35 -22.41 -3.75
CA LYS A 144 -23.76 -22.68 -5.08
C LYS A 144 -22.39 -22.00 -5.25
N PRO A 145 -21.35 -22.46 -4.54
CA PRO A 145 -20.03 -21.81 -4.56
C PRO A 145 -19.40 -21.74 -5.95
N LEU A 146 -19.64 -22.73 -6.82
CA LEU A 146 -19.13 -22.67 -8.21
C LEU A 146 -19.78 -21.56 -9.05
N VAL A 147 -21.05 -21.24 -8.79
CA VAL A 147 -21.74 -20.12 -9.44
C VAL A 147 -21.18 -18.80 -8.90
N GLN A 148 -21.03 -18.68 -7.58
CA GLN A 148 -20.42 -17.50 -6.94
C GLN A 148 -19.01 -17.25 -7.47
N PHE A 149 -18.20 -18.30 -7.61
CA PHE A 149 -16.83 -18.23 -8.12
C PHE A 149 -16.77 -17.68 -9.54
N GLU A 150 -17.50 -18.29 -10.48
CA GLU A 150 -17.51 -17.84 -11.89
C GLU A 150 -18.09 -16.42 -12.04
N ALA A 151 -19.11 -16.07 -11.27
CA ALA A 151 -19.68 -14.73 -11.26
C ALA A 151 -18.70 -13.69 -10.70
N ALA A 152 -18.06 -13.97 -9.55
CA ALA A 152 -17.06 -13.09 -8.97
C ALA A 152 -15.85 -12.91 -9.90
N TRP A 153 -15.46 -13.96 -10.64
CA TRP A 153 -14.37 -13.88 -11.61
C TRP A 153 -14.76 -13.02 -12.82
N ALA A 154 -15.98 -13.19 -13.36
CA ALA A 154 -16.48 -12.30 -14.42
C ALA A 154 -16.45 -10.82 -13.98
N LEU A 155 -16.89 -10.52 -12.74
CA LEU A 155 -16.81 -9.17 -12.17
C LEU A 155 -15.37 -8.69 -11.97
N THR A 156 -14.44 -9.59 -11.61
CA THR A 156 -13.01 -9.25 -11.47
C THR A 156 -12.38 -8.83 -12.80
N ASN A 157 -12.76 -9.49 -13.89
CA ASN A 157 -12.31 -9.11 -15.23
C ASN A 157 -12.86 -7.74 -15.64
N ILE A 158 -14.12 -7.43 -15.32
CA ILE A 158 -14.68 -6.08 -15.51
C ILE A 158 -13.94 -5.06 -14.63
N ALA A 159 -13.65 -5.40 -13.36
CA ALA A 159 -12.91 -4.53 -12.44
C ALA A 159 -11.45 -4.30 -12.84
N SER A 160 -10.92 -5.12 -13.75
CA SER A 160 -9.56 -4.96 -14.30
C SER A 160 -9.51 -3.96 -15.48
N THR A 161 -10.66 -3.40 -15.87
CA THR A 161 -10.76 -2.32 -16.86
C THR A 161 -11.06 -0.97 -16.17
N ASP A 162 -11.34 0.06 -16.95
CA ASP A 162 -11.81 1.36 -16.45
C ASP A 162 -13.31 1.38 -16.07
N GLN A 163 -13.97 0.22 -16.01
CA GLN A 163 -15.41 0.08 -15.71
C GLN A 163 -15.69 -0.34 -14.26
N THR A 164 -14.75 -0.11 -13.35
CA THR A 164 -14.89 -0.38 -11.90
C THR A 164 -16.10 0.33 -11.29
N ALA A 165 -16.37 1.57 -11.70
CA ALA A 165 -17.54 2.34 -11.25
C ALA A 165 -18.87 1.63 -11.56
N ALA A 166 -19.01 0.98 -12.73
CA ALA A 166 -20.24 0.28 -13.10
C ALA A 166 -20.58 -0.86 -12.13
N ILE A 167 -19.57 -1.58 -11.63
CA ILE A 167 -19.74 -2.66 -10.63
C ILE A 167 -20.26 -2.09 -9.30
N VAL A 168 -19.71 -0.94 -8.90
CA VAL A 168 -20.08 -0.27 -7.64
C VAL A 168 -21.49 0.32 -7.74
N ASP A 169 -21.81 1.01 -8.83
CA ASP A 169 -23.13 1.61 -9.09
C ASP A 169 -24.23 0.54 -9.18
N ALA A 170 -23.90 -0.65 -9.67
CA ALA A 170 -24.81 -1.80 -9.70
C ALA A 170 -24.98 -2.51 -8.35
N GLY A 171 -24.29 -2.06 -7.29
CA GLY A 171 -24.48 -2.57 -5.93
C GLY A 171 -23.74 -3.86 -5.59
N ALA A 172 -22.63 -4.17 -6.28
CA ALA A 172 -21.92 -5.44 -6.05
C ALA A 172 -21.15 -5.49 -4.70
N ILE A 173 -20.79 -4.34 -4.14
CA ILE A 173 -19.87 -4.26 -2.98
C ILE A 173 -20.35 -5.07 -1.77
N PRO A 174 -21.59 -4.94 -1.26
CA PRO A 174 -22.04 -5.71 -0.11
C PRO A 174 -21.94 -7.22 -0.32
N ALA A 175 -22.31 -7.70 -1.52
CA ALA A 175 -22.24 -9.11 -1.87
C ALA A 175 -20.78 -9.61 -1.93
N LEU A 176 -19.88 -8.85 -2.56
CA LEU A 176 -18.45 -9.17 -2.58
C LEU A 176 -17.86 -9.22 -1.16
N VAL A 177 -18.18 -8.24 -0.30
CA VAL A 177 -17.72 -8.26 1.10
C VAL A 177 -18.23 -9.49 1.84
N GLN A 178 -19.49 -9.88 1.65
CA GLN A 178 -20.03 -11.12 2.23
C GLN A 178 -19.25 -12.36 1.76
N LEU A 179 -18.86 -12.42 0.47
CA LEU A 179 -18.10 -13.53 -0.09
C LEU A 179 -16.73 -13.72 0.56
N LEU A 180 -16.12 -12.70 1.18
CA LEU A 180 -14.88 -12.86 1.97
C LEU A 180 -15.05 -13.78 3.20
N THR A 181 -16.27 -14.18 3.53
CA THR A 181 -16.57 -15.16 4.60
C THR A 181 -17.19 -16.46 4.06
N SER A 182 -17.14 -16.68 2.75
CA SER A 182 -17.61 -17.93 2.13
C SER A 182 -16.90 -19.16 2.69
N ALA A 183 -17.59 -20.29 2.74
CA ALA A 183 -17.00 -21.58 3.08
C ALA A 183 -15.97 -22.06 2.03
N SER A 184 -16.01 -21.52 0.81
CA SER A 184 -15.06 -21.84 -0.26
C SER A 184 -13.89 -20.84 -0.30
N ALA A 185 -12.66 -21.35 -0.15
CA ALA A 185 -11.44 -20.55 -0.29
C ALA A 185 -11.37 -19.81 -1.63
N ASP A 186 -11.69 -20.51 -2.72
CA ASP A 186 -11.62 -19.97 -4.07
C ASP A 186 -12.58 -18.79 -4.25
N VAL A 187 -13.77 -18.86 -3.65
CA VAL A 187 -14.75 -17.75 -3.66
C VAL A 187 -14.24 -16.56 -2.84
N ARG A 188 -13.65 -16.81 -1.65
CA ARG A 188 -13.05 -15.74 -0.84
C ARG A 188 -11.91 -15.06 -1.58
N GLU A 189 -11.06 -15.85 -2.24
CA GLU A 189 -9.92 -15.39 -3.00
C GLU A 189 -10.35 -14.51 -4.18
N GLN A 190 -11.32 -14.98 -4.95
CA GLN A 190 -11.83 -14.22 -6.09
C GLN A 190 -12.50 -12.91 -5.65
N SER A 191 -13.19 -12.92 -4.50
CA SER A 191 -13.75 -11.69 -3.94
C SER A 191 -12.66 -10.71 -3.48
N ALA A 192 -11.61 -11.19 -2.79
CA ALA A 192 -10.48 -10.35 -2.38
C ALA A 192 -9.81 -9.69 -3.59
N TRP A 193 -9.62 -10.44 -4.69
CA TRP A 193 -9.07 -9.90 -5.92
C TRP A 193 -9.98 -8.83 -6.54
N CYS A 194 -11.29 -9.09 -6.66
CA CYS A 194 -12.25 -8.12 -7.18
C CYS A 194 -12.26 -6.82 -6.37
N LEU A 195 -12.37 -6.92 -5.04
CA LEU A 195 -12.37 -5.77 -4.13
C LEU A 195 -11.05 -5.01 -4.17
N GLY A 196 -9.93 -5.71 -4.29
CA GLY A 196 -8.61 -5.11 -4.43
C GLY A 196 -8.45 -4.32 -5.74
N ASN A 197 -9.01 -4.79 -6.86
CA ASN A 197 -9.07 -4.05 -8.13
C ASN A 197 -9.91 -2.78 -7.98
N ILE A 198 -11.12 -2.89 -7.39
CA ILE A 198 -12.02 -1.75 -7.19
C ILE A 198 -11.37 -0.69 -6.28
N ALA A 199 -10.75 -1.09 -5.17
CA ALA A 199 -10.07 -0.16 -4.27
C ALA A 199 -8.78 0.43 -4.89
N GLY A 200 -8.13 -0.31 -5.80
CA GLY A 200 -6.92 0.14 -6.48
C GLY A 200 -7.15 1.18 -7.58
N ASP A 201 -8.38 1.28 -8.09
CA ASP A 201 -8.77 2.19 -9.17
C ASP A 201 -8.74 3.66 -8.76
N SER A 202 -9.47 4.02 -7.70
CA SER A 202 -9.55 5.40 -7.22
C SER A 202 -9.86 5.48 -5.74
N THR A 203 -9.50 6.63 -5.14
CA THR A 203 -9.73 6.89 -3.72
C THR A 203 -11.21 6.88 -3.36
N ALA A 204 -12.09 7.30 -4.28
CA ALA A 204 -13.53 7.27 -4.08
C ALA A 204 -14.06 5.84 -3.99
N LEU A 205 -13.67 4.95 -4.92
CA LEU A 205 -14.11 3.56 -4.91
C LEU A 205 -13.54 2.77 -3.73
N ARG A 206 -12.28 3.01 -3.37
CA ARG A 206 -11.67 2.51 -2.12
C ARG A 206 -12.52 2.86 -0.90
N ASP A 207 -12.99 4.10 -0.79
CA ASP A 207 -13.76 4.54 0.38
C ASP A 207 -15.13 3.86 0.44
N VAL A 208 -15.75 3.55 -0.72
CA VAL A 208 -16.98 2.73 -0.76
C VAL A 208 -16.73 1.31 -0.26
N VAL A 209 -15.61 0.68 -0.66
CA VAL A 209 -15.21 -0.64 -0.18
C VAL A 209 -14.98 -0.65 1.34
N LEU A 210 -14.28 0.35 1.86
CA LEU A 210 -14.04 0.50 3.30
C LEU A 210 -15.33 0.79 4.08
N ALA A 211 -16.22 1.62 3.55
CA ALA A 211 -17.52 1.92 4.16
C ALA A 211 -18.43 0.69 4.25
N ALA A 212 -18.24 -0.29 3.37
CA ALA A 212 -18.91 -1.58 3.42
C ALA A 212 -18.30 -2.58 4.42
N ASN A 213 -17.37 -2.13 5.28
CA ASN A 213 -16.69 -2.95 6.29
C ASN A 213 -15.88 -4.13 5.71
N ALA A 214 -15.30 -3.97 4.51
CA ALA A 214 -14.49 -5.00 3.85
C ALA A 214 -13.22 -5.37 4.63
N MET A 215 -12.70 -4.47 5.47
CA MET A 215 -11.41 -4.63 6.15
C MET A 215 -11.38 -5.86 7.09
N GLN A 216 -12.40 -6.02 7.94
CA GLN A 216 -12.41 -7.09 8.94
C GLN A 216 -12.42 -8.51 8.32
N PRO A 217 -13.32 -8.85 7.37
CA PRO A 217 -13.29 -10.17 6.75
C PRO A 217 -12.06 -10.39 5.88
N LEU A 218 -11.46 -9.34 5.31
CA LEU A 218 -10.16 -9.45 4.62
C LEU A 218 -9.05 -9.86 5.60
N ILE A 219 -8.97 -9.23 6.78
CA ILE A 219 -8.00 -9.55 7.83
C ILE A 219 -8.13 -11.01 8.29
N LEU A 220 -9.36 -11.55 8.40
CA LEU A 220 -9.56 -12.96 8.77
C LEU A 220 -8.87 -13.93 7.80
N ASN A 221 -8.91 -13.62 6.50
CA ASN A 221 -8.23 -14.40 5.45
C ASN A 221 -6.71 -14.21 5.43
N ILE A 222 -6.19 -13.15 6.08
CA ILE A 222 -4.75 -12.92 6.26
C ILE A 222 -4.23 -13.67 7.48
N ILE A 223 -4.98 -13.66 8.59
CA ILE A 223 -4.58 -14.31 9.86
C ILE A 223 -4.68 -15.83 9.73
N LYS A 224 -5.71 -16.34 9.05
CA LYS A 224 -5.93 -17.77 8.89
C LYS A 224 -6.24 -18.13 7.44
N PRO A 225 -5.26 -17.99 6.53
CA PRO A 225 -5.46 -18.34 5.12
C PRO A 225 -5.60 -19.85 4.95
N GLU A 226 -6.51 -20.28 4.08
CA GLU A 226 -6.61 -21.68 3.65
C GLU A 226 -5.61 -22.02 2.53
N SER A 227 -5.10 -21.02 1.81
CA SER A 227 -4.09 -21.20 0.76
C SER A 227 -3.14 -20.01 0.69
N THR A 228 -1.94 -20.22 0.16
CA THR A 228 -0.95 -19.15 -0.09
C THR A 228 -1.44 -18.14 -1.12
N SER A 229 -2.25 -18.57 -2.08
CA SER A 229 -2.82 -17.70 -3.13
C SER A 229 -3.84 -16.73 -2.53
N LEU A 230 -4.79 -17.24 -1.74
CA LEU A 230 -5.74 -16.44 -0.97
C LEU A 230 -5.04 -15.44 -0.06
N PHE A 231 -4.03 -15.89 0.68
CA PHE A 231 -3.21 -15.01 1.53
C PHE A 231 -2.62 -13.86 0.71
N SER A 232 -1.93 -14.17 -0.39
CA SER A 232 -1.25 -13.17 -1.22
C SER A 232 -2.22 -12.15 -1.82
N ASN A 233 -3.37 -12.60 -2.32
CA ASN A 233 -4.42 -11.72 -2.84
C ASN A 233 -5.04 -10.83 -1.76
N CYS A 234 -5.21 -11.34 -0.53
CA CYS A 234 -5.71 -10.54 0.57
C CYS A 234 -4.71 -9.47 1.02
N VAL A 235 -3.42 -9.79 1.10
CA VAL A 235 -2.36 -8.82 1.44
C VAL A 235 -2.24 -7.74 0.36
N TRP A 236 -2.33 -8.13 -0.91
CA TRP A 236 -2.36 -7.19 -2.03
C TRP A 236 -3.57 -6.24 -1.95
N ALA A 237 -4.78 -6.79 -1.75
CA ALA A 237 -6.00 -5.99 -1.60
C ALA A 237 -5.91 -5.05 -0.38
N LEU A 238 -5.35 -5.51 0.74
CA LEU A 238 -5.10 -4.70 1.93
C LEU A 238 -4.22 -3.48 1.61
N SER A 239 -3.19 -3.67 0.79
CA SER A 239 -2.31 -2.57 0.37
C SER A 239 -3.07 -1.50 -0.44
N ASN A 240 -4.03 -1.91 -1.28
CA ASN A 240 -4.89 -0.99 -2.03
C ASN A 240 -5.92 -0.30 -1.12
N PHE A 241 -6.44 -0.99 -0.11
CA PHE A 241 -7.36 -0.40 0.88
C PHE A 241 -6.71 0.75 1.65
N CYS A 242 -5.39 0.68 1.87
CA CYS A 242 -4.63 1.72 2.58
C CYS A 242 -4.15 2.86 1.66
N ARG A 243 -4.23 2.68 0.33
CA ARG A 243 -3.53 3.52 -0.65
C ARG A 243 -4.30 4.79 -1.01
N GLY A 244 -3.58 5.85 -1.39
CA GLY A 244 -4.11 7.00 -2.11
C GLY A 244 -4.21 8.28 -1.27
N LYS A 245 -4.41 9.41 -1.95
CA LYS A 245 -4.60 10.74 -1.35
C LYS A 245 -5.88 11.38 -1.91
N PRO A 246 -6.85 11.82 -1.08
CA PRO A 246 -6.84 11.77 0.40
C PRO A 246 -6.75 10.35 0.96
N GLN A 247 -6.21 10.24 2.16
CA GLN A 247 -6.00 8.96 2.85
C GLN A 247 -7.31 8.48 3.49
N PRO A 248 -7.48 7.16 3.68
CA PRO A 248 -8.57 6.66 4.49
C PRO A 248 -8.44 7.12 5.94
N ALA A 249 -9.58 7.26 6.63
CA ALA A 249 -9.59 7.60 8.04
C ALA A 249 -8.91 6.48 8.85
N ILE A 250 -8.16 6.86 9.89
CA ILE A 250 -7.43 5.87 10.72
C ILE A 250 -8.36 4.79 11.27
N SER A 251 -9.58 5.15 11.68
CA SER A 251 -10.60 4.21 12.19
C SER A 251 -11.02 3.12 11.19
N GLN A 252 -10.75 3.29 9.89
CA GLN A 252 -11.06 2.29 8.86
C GLN A 252 -9.90 1.33 8.58
N VAL A 253 -8.67 1.68 8.98
CA VAL A 253 -7.44 0.93 8.63
C VAL A 253 -6.61 0.50 9.82
N GLU A 254 -6.83 1.06 11.01
CA GLU A 254 -6.09 0.77 12.24
C GLU A 254 -6.11 -0.72 12.61
N SER A 255 -7.25 -1.39 12.43
CA SER A 255 -7.41 -2.82 12.74
C SER A 255 -6.52 -3.73 11.87
N ALA A 256 -6.00 -3.24 10.74
CA ALA A 256 -5.10 -4.00 9.89
C ALA A 256 -3.64 -3.96 10.36
N ILE A 257 -3.24 -2.98 11.17
CA ILE A 257 -1.84 -2.77 11.57
C ILE A 257 -1.26 -4.01 12.27
N PRO A 258 -1.96 -4.67 13.23
CA PRO A 258 -1.45 -5.90 13.84
C PRO A 258 -1.18 -7.01 12.82
N ALA A 259 -2.11 -7.23 11.87
CA ALA A 259 -1.94 -8.23 10.83
C ALA A 259 -0.78 -7.90 9.89
N ILE A 260 -0.59 -6.62 9.55
CA ILE A 260 0.59 -6.14 8.80
C ILE A 260 1.87 -6.49 9.55
N VAL A 261 1.95 -6.18 10.84
CA VAL A 261 3.15 -6.46 11.64
C VAL A 261 3.44 -7.97 11.71
N ASP A 262 2.42 -8.81 11.81
CA ASP A 262 2.60 -10.26 11.80
C ASP A 262 3.10 -10.78 10.44
N ILE A 263 2.63 -10.22 9.31
CA ILE A 263 3.17 -10.52 7.98
C ILE A 263 4.67 -10.16 7.92
N LEU A 264 5.06 -9.01 8.47
CA LEU A 264 6.45 -8.56 8.47
C LEU A 264 7.38 -9.49 9.27
N ARG A 265 6.86 -10.16 10.30
CA ARG A 265 7.58 -11.17 11.08
C ARG A 265 7.64 -12.56 10.43
N GLY A 266 6.79 -12.83 9.44
CA GLY A 266 6.76 -14.12 8.73
C GLY A 266 7.93 -14.30 7.75
N ASP A 267 7.83 -15.27 6.85
CA ASP A 267 8.90 -15.59 5.89
C ASP A 267 8.55 -15.24 4.42
N ASN A 268 7.30 -14.87 4.14
CA ASN A 268 6.87 -14.58 2.76
C ASN A 268 7.28 -13.16 2.33
N GLU A 269 8.42 -13.05 1.63
CA GLU A 269 8.96 -11.76 1.16
C GLU A 269 8.00 -10.95 0.29
N ASP A 270 7.23 -11.59 -0.60
CA ASP A 270 6.29 -10.89 -1.47
C ASP A 270 5.17 -10.23 -0.66
N ALA A 271 4.64 -10.96 0.33
CA ALA A 271 3.66 -10.41 1.26
C ALA A 271 4.26 -9.30 2.14
N LYS A 272 5.51 -9.46 2.61
CA LYS A 272 6.20 -8.39 3.37
C LYS A 272 6.30 -7.11 2.58
N VAL A 273 6.63 -7.21 1.29
CA VAL A 273 6.72 -6.05 0.42
C VAL A 273 5.39 -5.30 0.40
N ASP A 274 4.26 -5.95 0.11
CA ASP A 274 2.97 -5.26 0.04
C ASP A 274 2.45 -4.80 1.42
N ALA A 275 2.74 -5.56 2.47
CA ALA A 275 2.49 -5.15 3.85
C ALA A 275 3.28 -3.88 4.25
N LEU A 276 4.55 -3.75 3.84
CA LEU A 276 5.33 -2.53 4.06
C LEU A 276 4.77 -1.34 3.27
N TRP A 277 4.24 -1.56 2.07
CA TRP A 277 3.58 -0.47 1.33
C TRP A 277 2.29 -0.04 2.01
N ALA A 278 1.46 -0.99 2.46
CA ALA A 278 0.28 -0.69 3.27
C ALA A 278 0.66 0.17 4.48
N LEU A 279 1.68 -0.24 5.24
CA LEU A 279 2.19 0.49 6.39
C LEU A 279 2.76 1.87 6.03
N SER A 280 3.42 2.00 4.87
CA SER A 280 3.91 3.28 4.37
C SER A 280 2.77 4.24 4.05
N TYR A 281 1.64 3.74 3.55
CA TYR A 281 0.47 4.58 3.27
C TYR A 281 -0.25 4.99 4.55
N ILE A 282 -0.38 4.08 5.52
CA ILE A 282 -0.96 4.40 6.84
C ILE A 282 -0.10 5.45 7.54
N SER A 283 1.22 5.27 7.59
CA SER A 283 2.15 6.18 8.29
C SER A 283 2.31 7.56 7.65
N ASP A 284 1.94 7.75 6.38
CA ASP A 284 1.95 9.05 5.68
C ASP A 284 0.84 10.01 6.19
N GLY A 285 0.16 9.67 7.28
CA GLY A 285 -0.93 10.44 7.88
C GLY A 285 -0.51 11.45 8.95
N GLY A 286 -1.47 11.83 9.77
CA GLY A 286 -1.24 12.70 10.93
C GLY A 286 -0.55 11.98 12.08
N GLU A 287 -0.35 12.68 13.20
CA GLU A 287 0.23 12.09 14.41
C GLU A 287 -0.59 10.88 14.90
N GLU A 288 -1.92 10.88 14.70
CA GLU A 288 -2.82 9.77 15.04
C GLU A 288 -2.48 8.48 14.28
N HIS A 289 -2.18 8.56 12.98
CA HIS A 289 -1.77 7.39 12.19
C HIS A 289 -0.41 6.88 12.63
N ILE A 290 0.54 7.79 12.90
CA ILE A 290 1.89 7.44 13.36
C ILE A 290 1.82 6.77 14.73
N ASP A 291 0.99 7.28 15.65
CA ASP A 291 0.79 6.67 16.97
C ASP A 291 0.21 5.26 16.85
N ALA A 292 -0.82 5.05 16.03
CA ALA A 292 -1.40 3.74 15.78
C ALA A 292 -0.36 2.73 15.26
N VAL A 293 0.52 3.17 14.35
CA VAL A 293 1.62 2.34 13.80
C VAL A 293 2.65 2.00 14.88
N LEU A 294 3.06 2.97 15.70
CA LEU A 294 4.07 2.77 16.75
C LEU A 294 3.56 1.91 17.92
N GLN A 295 2.27 1.97 18.25
CA GLN A 295 1.66 1.15 19.30
C GLN A 295 1.79 -0.36 19.04
N CYS A 296 1.94 -0.78 17.79
CA CYS A 296 2.19 -2.18 17.42
C CYS A 296 3.67 -2.60 17.49
N ASN A 297 4.54 -1.78 18.11
CA ASN A 297 5.98 -2.03 18.28
C ASN A 297 6.70 -2.33 16.96
N VAL A 298 6.41 -1.54 15.92
CA VAL A 298 6.96 -1.75 14.58
C VAL A 298 8.35 -1.16 14.38
N ALA A 299 8.79 -0.25 15.26
CA ALA A 299 10.05 0.48 15.09
C ALA A 299 11.29 -0.44 15.03
N PRO A 300 11.51 -1.40 15.95
CA PRO A 300 12.65 -2.32 15.86
C PRO A 300 12.61 -3.16 14.58
N LEU A 301 11.42 -3.62 14.19
CA LEU A 301 11.22 -4.45 13.00
C LEU A 301 11.57 -3.69 11.71
N LEU A 302 11.16 -2.43 11.59
CA LEU A 302 11.54 -1.59 10.45
C LEU A 302 13.05 -1.36 10.40
N VAL A 303 13.68 -1.07 11.54
CA VAL A 303 15.15 -0.87 11.60
C VAL A 303 15.91 -2.16 11.23
N GLU A 304 15.40 -3.32 11.64
CA GLU A 304 15.95 -4.61 11.23
C GLU A 304 15.89 -4.79 9.70
N ILE A 305 14.71 -4.59 9.09
CA ILE A 305 14.48 -4.71 7.65
C ILE A 305 15.37 -3.73 6.84
N LEU A 306 15.65 -2.54 7.38
CA LEU A 306 16.58 -1.59 6.74
C LEU A 306 18.03 -2.08 6.68
N GLY A 307 18.37 -3.16 7.39
CA GLY A 307 19.70 -3.78 7.39
C GLY A 307 20.01 -4.66 6.18
N GLU A 308 19.01 -5.01 5.37
CA GLU A 308 19.14 -5.99 4.31
C GLU A 308 18.89 -5.35 2.93
N GLU A 309 19.75 -5.65 1.96
CA GLU A 309 19.54 -5.22 0.58
C GLU A 309 18.43 -6.06 -0.05
N SER A 310 17.23 -5.50 -0.10
CA SER A 310 16.04 -6.21 -0.58
C SER A 310 15.03 -5.28 -1.28
N ARG A 311 13.98 -5.88 -1.86
CA ARG A 311 12.81 -5.14 -2.38
C ARG A 311 12.04 -4.42 -1.27
N MET A 312 12.25 -4.81 -0.01
CA MET A 312 11.62 -4.23 1.18
C MET A 312 12.26 -2.90 1.59
N LEU A 313 13.49 -2.62 1.17
CA LEU A 313 14.23 -1.45 1.64
C LEU A 313 13.52 -0.13 1.34
N THR A 314 12.96 0.02 0.13
CA THR A 314 12.28 1.26 -0.28
C THR A 314 11.02 1.54 0.55
N PRO A 315 10.04 0.62 0.66
CA PRO A 315 8.87 0.88 1.48
C PRO A 315 9.20 0.96 2.98
N ALA A 316 10.13 0.15 3.50
CA ALA A 316 10.54 0.26 4.89
C ALA A 316 11.14 1.64 5.20
N LEU A 317 12.02 2.15 4.34
CA LEU A 317 12.64 3.46 4.50
C LEU A 317 11.61 4.58 4.39
N ARG A 318 10.61 4.42 3.50
CA ARG A 318 9.49 5.35 3.39
C ARG A 318 8.67 5.39 4.67
N THR A 319 8.28 4.23 5.21
CA THR A 319 7.53 4.13 6.47
C THR A 319 8.29 4.78 7.61
N VAL A 320 9.59 4.50 7.75
CA VAL A 320 10.46 5.14 8.76
C VAL A 320 10.50 6.66 8.58
N GLY A 321 10.67 7.12 7.36
CA GLY A 321 10.69 8.55 7.04
C GLY A 321 9.38 9.25 7.38
N ASN A 322 8.24 8.60 7.12
CA ASN A 322 6.93 9.11 7.50
C ASN A 322 6.80 9.21 9.03
N ILE A 323 7.20 8.17 9.78
CA ILE A 323 7.13 8.17 11.26
C ILE A 323 7.95 9.33 11.85
N VAL A 324 9.17 9.57 11.36
CA VAL A 324 10.03 10.65 11.90
C VAL A 324 9.58 12.06 11.47
N THR A 325 8.58 12.19 10.60
CA THR A 325 7.94 13.49 10.31
C THR A 325 6.95 13.93 11.39
N GLY A 326 6.61 13.01 12.30
CA GLY A 326 5.73 13.24 13.43
C GLY A 326 6.35 14.11 14.53
N ASN A 327 5.82 13.98 15.75
CA ASN A 327 6.30 14.75 16.89
C ASN A 327 7.62 14.18 17.49
N ASP A 328 8.24 14.93 18.40
CA ASP A 328 9.52 14.57 19.00
C ASP A 328 9.50 13.18 19.67
N LYS A 329 8.38 12.75 20.25
CA LYS A 329 8.27 11.42 20.91
C LYS A 329 8.25 10.29 19.88
N GLN A 330 7.53 10.48 18.77
CA GLN A 330 7.45 9.52 17.67
C GLN A 330 8.82 9.36 16.99
N THR A 331 9.52 10.47 16.76
CA THR A 331 10.91 10.46 16.29
C THR A 331 11.83 9.77 17.28
N GLN A 332 11.66 10.01 18.59
CA GLN A 332 12.47 9.36 19.62
C GLN A 332 12.28 7.84 19.63
N ALA A 333 11.05 7.33 19.41
CA ALA A 333 10.79 5.90 19.35
C ALA A 333 11.62 5.20 18.25
N MET A 334 11.83 5.85 17.10
CA MET A 334 12.70 5.32 16.04
C MET A 334 14.18 5.39 16.41
N LEU A 335 14.62 6.44 17.11
CA LEU A 335 16.00 6.56 17.58
C LEU A 335 16.34 5.51 18.64
N ASP A 336 15.41 5.23 19.55
CA ASP A 336 15.54 4.21 20.58
C ASP A 336 15.61 2.79 19.97
N ALA A 337 15.06 2.62 18.76
CA ALA A 337 15.18 1.40 17.96
C ALA A 337 16.50 1.31 17.15
N ASP A 338 17.49 2.18 17.39
CA ASP A 338 18.79 2.23 16.71
C ASP A 338 18.74 2.61 15.21
N LEU A 339 17.78 3.46 14.83
CA LEU A 339 17.65 3.97 13.46
C LEU A 339 18.95 4.58 12.91
N LEU A 340 19.68 5.35 13.73
CA LEU A 340 20.89 6.06 13.28
C LEU A 340 22.01 5.13 12.84
N HIS A 341 22.10 3.94 13.46
CA HIS A 341 23.05 2.92 13.02
C HIS A 341 22.77 2.53 11.57
N LYS A 342 21.52 2.24 11.21
CA LYS A 342 21.15 1.87 9.84
C LYS A 342 21.32 3.03 8.85
N MET A 343 20.96 4.25 9.24
CA MET A 343 21.11 5.43 8.37
C MET A 343 22.57 5.64 7.94
N GLN A 344 23.54 5.39 8.83
CA GLN A 344 24.96 5.48 8.50
C GLN A 344 25.34 4.64 7.26
N PHE A 345 24.79 3.43 7.13
CA PHE A 345 25.03 2.56 5.98
C PHE A 345 24.25 3.03 4.73
N LEU A 346 22.99 3.44 4.91
CA LEU A 346 22.13 3.85 3.79
C LEU A 346 22.59 5.15 3.11
N LEU A 347 23.28 6.05 3.83
CA LEU A 347 23.90 7.24 3.22
C LEU A 347 24.96 6.89 2.16
N ASN A 348 25.60 5.72 2.29
CA ASN A 348 26.62 5.23 1.36
C ASN A 348 26.09 4.28 0.29
N HIS A 349 24.80 3.98 0.30
CA HIS A 349 24.23 2.98 -0.60
C HIS A 349 24.35 3.36 -2.08
N GLU A 350 24.81 2.44 -2.93
CA GLU A 350 24.92 2.62 -4.40
C GLU A 350 23.69 3.27 -5.07
N ARG A 351 22.48 2.96 -4.61
CA ARG A 351 21.23 3.49 -5.16
C ARG A 351 21.01 4.93 -4.69
N ARG A 352 21.11 5.87 -5.64
CA ARG A 352 20.84 7.32 -5.44
C ARG A 352 19.53 7.62 -4.70
N LEU A 353 18.46 6.90 -5.03
CA LEU A 353 17.15 7.12 -4.38
C LEU A 353 17.19 6.77 -2.90
N ILE A 354 17.93 5.72 -2.51
CA ILE A 354 18.07 5.33 -1.10
C ILE A 354 18.90 6.37 -0.34
N LYS A 355 20.01 6.86 -0.92
CA LYS A 355 20.78 7.97 -0.31
C LYS A 355 19.91 9.20 -0.06
N LYS A 356 19.08 9.56 -1.05
CA LYS A 356 18.16 10.69 -0.94
C LYS A 356 17.15 10.50 0.20
N GLU A 357 16.48 9.35 0.26
CA GLU A 357 15.49 9.07 1.31
C GLU A 357 16.16 8.98 2.69
N ALA A 358 17.37 8.44 2.80
CA ALA A 358 18.13 8.43 4.05
C ALA A 358 18.49 9.86 4.52
N CYS A 359 18.89 10.76 3.61
CA CYS A 359 19.10 12.17 3.93
C CYS A 359 17.81 12.84 4.40
N TRP A 360 16.68 12.51 3.76
CA TRP A 360 15.37 13.02 4.15
C TRP A 360 14.93 12.53 5.54
N VAL A 361 15.16 11.25 5.87
CA VAL A 361 14.94 10.72 7.23
C VAL A 361 15.75 11.51 8.26
N LEU A 362 17.06 11.69 8.00
CA LEU A 362 17.93 12.41 8.92
C LEU A 362 17.60 13.89 9.06
N SER A 363 17.10 14.56 8.01
CA SER A 363 16.68 15.96 8.10
C SER A 363 15.44 16.12 8.98
N ASN A 364 14.51 15.17 8.94
CA ASN A 364 13.37 15.15 9.86
C ASN A 364 13.80 14.92 11.31
N VAL A 365 14.76 14.02 11.56
CA VAL A 365 15.36 13.85 12.90
C VAL A 365 16.05 15.13 13.37
N ALA A 366 16.80 15.79 12.48
CA ALA A 366 17.51 17.04 12.77
C ALA A 366 16.59 18.26 12.96
N ALA A 367 15.32 18.16 12.58
CA ALA A 367 14.29 19.16 12.88
C ALA A 367 13.69 19.00 14.30
N GLY A 368 14.08 17.95 15.02
CA GLY A 368 13.61 17.64 16.37
C GLY A 368 14.27 18.46 17.49
N THR A 369 14.39 17.87 18.67
CA THR A 369 15.01 18.50 19.85
C THR A 369 16.54 18.57 19.75
N GLU A 370 17.18 19.42 20.55
CA GLU A 370 18.65 19.48 20.65
C GLU A 370 19.28 18.12 20.98
N LYS A 371 18.62 17.31 21.81
CA LYS A 371 19.08 15.95 22.13
C LYS A 371 19.10 15.06 20.88
N GLN A 372 18.06 15.13 20.06
CA GLN A 372 17.93 14.35 18.82
C GLN A 372 18.95 14.80 17.77
N ILE A 373 19.13 16.12 17.63
CA ILE A 373 20.21 16.71 16.82
C ILE A 373 21.58 16.21 17.30
N GLY A 374 21.81 16.24 18.62
CA GLY A 374 23.02 15.73 19.26
C GLY A 374 23.27 14.24 18.97
N SER A 375 22.22 13.41 18.92
CA SER A 375 22.33 12.00 18.53
C SER A 375 22.82 11.83 17.09
N VAL A 376 22.35 12.66 16.15
CA VAL A 376 22.82 12.65 14.75
C VAL A 376 24.28 13.09 14.68
N LEU A 377 24.64 14.18 15.35
CA LEU A 377 26.01 14.72 15.39
C LEU A 377 27.02 13.76 16.03
N GLY A 378 26.61 13.09 17.11
CA GLY A 378 27.44 12.13 17.84
C GLY A 378 27.62 10.79 17.11
N ARG A 379 26.84 10.52 16.05
CA ARG A 379 26.97 9.27 15.28
C ARG A 379 28.18 9.34 14.36
N TYR A 380 29.19 8.52 14.67
CA TYR A 380 30.43 8.45 13.90
C TYR A 380 30.18 8.27 12.40
N GLY A 381 30.91 9.03 11.59
CA GLY A 381 30.83 8.98 10.12
C GLY A 381 29.60 9.64 9.51
N CYS A 382 28.49 9.86 10.24
CA CYS A 382 27.27 10.43 9.64
C CYS A 382 27.53 11.79 8.99
N MET A 383 28.20 12.70 9.72
CA MET A 383 28.52 14.05 9.21
C MET A 383 29.51 14.05 8.05
N ALA A 384 30.49 13.13 8.06
CA ALA A 384 31.47 13.03 6.98
C ALA A 384 30.77 12.68 5.65
N HIS A 385 29.88 11.68 5.66
CA HIS A 385 29.14 11.27 4.45
C HIS A 385 28.15 12.35 3.99
N VAL A 386 27.50 13.05 4.92
CA VAL A 386 26.62 14.18 4.58
C VAL A 386 27.40 15.31 3.90
N ALA A 387 28.59 15.65 4.40
CA ALA A 387 29.46 16.64 3.80
C ALA A 387 29.93 16.23 2.40
N GLU A 388 30.38 14.98 2.24
CA GLU A 388 30.80 14.43 0.95
C GLU A 388 29.66 14.49 -0.09
N MET A 389 28.44 14.12 0.31
CA MET A 389 27.27 14.20 -0.57
C MET A 389 26.87 15.64 -0.91
N ALA A 390 27.00 16.57 0.02
CA ALA A 390 26.73 17.99 -0.22
C ALA A 390 27.69 18.60 -1.26
N GLU A 391 28.89 18.03 -1.43
CA GLU A 391 29.88 18.50 -2.40
C GLU A 391 29.79 17.78 -3.75
N HIS A 392 29.67 16.44 -3.72
CA HIS A 392 29.90 15.60 -4.89
C HIS A 392 28.65 14.90 -5.42
N ALA A 393 27.57 14.79 -4.64
CA ALA A 393 26.39 14.07 -5.11
C ALA A 393 25.63 14.82 -6.21
N THR A 394 24.77 14.09 -6.92
CA THR A 394 23.79 14.65 -7.87
C THR A 394 22.90 15.69 -7.20
N TRP A 395 22.40 16.67 -7.96
CA TRP A 395 21.55 17.76 -7.47
C TRP A 395 20.47 17.35 -6.45
N GLU A 396 19.70 16.29 -6.73
CA GLU A 396 18.60 15.86 -5.86
C GLU A 396 19.06 15.40 -4.48
N VAL A 397 20.17 14.66 -4.39
CA VAL A 397 20.76 14.20 -3.11
C VAL A 397 21.49 15.36 -2.42
N ARG A 398 22.21 16.16 -3.22
CA ARG A 398 22.96 17.32 -2.73
C ARG A 398 22.06 18.31 -2.00
N LYS A 399 20.87 18.58 -2.56
CA LYS A 399 19.88 19.48 -1.96
C LYS A 399 19.49 19.03 -0.55
N GLU A 400 19.21 17.74 -0.36
CA GLU A 400 18.84 17.18 0.95
C GLU A 400 20.02 17.24 1.94
N ALA A 401 21.23 16.87 1.48
CA ALA A 401 22.44 16.90 2.30
C ALA A 401 22.81 18.32 2.77
N ILE A 402 22.65 19.33 1.92
CA ILE A 402 22.84 20.74 2.27
C ILE A 402 21.78 21.18 3.30
N GLY A 403 20.52 20.80 3.10
CA GLY A 403 19.43 21.09 4.03
C GLY A 403 19.71 20.51 5.42
N LEU A 404 20.11 19.24 5.48
CA LEU A 404 20.54 18.59 6.73
C LEU A 404 21.71 19.33 7.40
N SER A 405 22.74 19.69 6.63
CA SER A 405 23.91 20.43 7.13
C SER A 405 23.54 21.81 7.69
N GLN A 406 22.49 22.46 7.15
CA GLN A 406 21.97 23.72 7.69
C GLN A 406 21.26 23.52 9.03
N MET A 407 20.47 22.47 9.17
CA MET A 407 19.73 22.17 10.40
C MET A 407 20.66 21.81 11.57
N LEU A 408 21.77 21.12 11.29
CA LEU A 408 22.71 20.67 12.31
C LEU A 408 23.70 21.76 12.81
N ARG A 409 23.87 22.86 12.06
CA ARG A 409 24.84 23.93 12.35
C ARG A 409 24.69 24.62 13.72
N PRO A 410 23.48 24.99 14.19
CA PRO A 410 23.30 25.70 15.45
C PRO A 410 23.78 24.91 16.68
N VAL A 411 23.62 23.59 16.65
CA VAL A 411 24.02 22.71 17.77
C VAL A 411 25.46 22.23 17.61
N GLY A 412 25.91 21.96 16.37
CA GLY A 412 27.29 21.51 16.11
C GLY A 412 28.36 22.51 16.58
N THR A 413 28.07 23.81 16.52
CA THR A 413 28.95 24.86 17.06
C THR A 413 28.98 24.90 18.59
N SER A 414 27.97 24.38 19.29
CA SER A 414 28.01 24.24 20.75
C SER A 414 28.55 22.87 21.19
N PHE A 415 28.40 21.85 20.34
CA PHE A 415 28.86 20.47 20.59
C PHE A 415 30.39 20.33 20.42
N MET A 416 30.98 21.01 19.42
CA MET A 416 32.44 21.03 19.22
C MET A 416 33.22 21.79 20.31
N PHE A 417 32.55 22.55 21.17
CA PHE A 417 33.19 23.21 22.33
C PHE A 417 33.05 22.41 23.63
N ASN A 418 32.29 21.31 23.63
CA ASN A 418 32.02 20.47 24.81
C ASN A 418 32.57 19.03 24.69
N LEU A 419 33.32 18.73 23.63
CA LEU A 419 34.21 17.58 23.49
C LEU A 419 35.65 18.06 23.64
#